data_AF-A0A2N2I3I8-F1
#
_entry.id   AF-A0A2N2I3I8-F1
#
_cell.length_a   1.000
_cell.length_b   1.000
_cell.length_c   1.000
_cell.angle_alpha   90.00
_cell.angle_beta   90.00
_cell.angle_gamma   90.00
#
_symmetry.space_group_name_H-M   'P 1'
#
loop_
_entity.id
_entity.type
_entity.pdbx_description
1 polymer ?
#
loop_
_entity_poly.entity_id
_entity_poly.type
_entity_poly.pdbx_seq_one_letter_code
_entity_poly.pdbx_strand_id
1 'polypeptide(L)'
;MNPPPLLAVAPLLLLPLAQGCVEVVPSPFQPDASPDSQADVSPESSADAPLDTTDADVDSSLGGPCLDDDQCDDAIDCTFDLCDPDAKRCRHEPNHLTCQDERYCNGSEVCDPLVGCSPGEPVTCSDIDPCTIDRCVEDTKDCARDPRDADGDDDPDWHCSGGDCNDGDPLVSSLAMEICGNGRDED
;
A
#
# COMPACT_ATOMS: atom_id res chain seq x y z
N MET A 1 41.91 52.15 -35.01
CA MET A 1 41.29 51.14 -35.89
C MET A 1 40.91 49.93 -35.03
N ASN A 2 39.63 49.77 -34.70
CA ASN A 2 39.07 48.57 -34.08
C ASN A 2 38.27 47.81 -35.15
N PRO A 3 38.40 46.48 -35.29
CA PRO A 3 37.60 45.71 -36.24
C PRO A 3 36.16 45.50 -35.70
N PRO A 4 35.16 45.29 -36.58
CA PRO A 4 33.77 45.08 -36.18
C PRO A 4 33.53 43.62 -35.72
N PRO A 5 32.47 43.37 -34.92
CA PRO A 5 32.15 42.02 -34.46
C PRO A 5 31.49 41.19 -35.57
N LEU A 6 31.93 39.93 -35.69
CA LEU A 6 31.36 38.91 -36.56
C LEU A 6 30.02 38.41 -35.98
N LEU A 7 28.95 38.52 -36.76
CA LEU A 7 27.66 37.86 -36.52
C LEU A 7 27.82 36.34 -36.67
N ALA A 8 27.65 35.59 -35.59
CA ALA A 8 27.58 34.14 -35.61
C ALA A 8 26.15 33.70 -35.95
N VAL A 9 25.98 33.04 -37.10
CA VAL A 9 24.72 32.40 -37.50
C VAL A 9 24.73 30.98 -36.94
N ALA A 10 23.81 30.68 -36.01
CA ALA A 10 23.62 29.33 -35.47
C ALA A 10 22.83 28.47 -36.48
N PRO A 11 23.20 27.20 -36.72
CA PRO A 11 22.44 26.32 -37.61
C PRO A 11 21.21 25.76 -36.90
N LEU A 12 20.06 25.81 -37.57
CA LEU A 12 18.82 25.12 -37.18
C LEU A 12 19.06 23.60 -37.20
N LEU A 13 19.02 22.98 -36.02
CA LEU A 13 18.97 21.52 -35.86
C LEU A 13 17.52 21.06 -36.04
N LEU A 14 17.24 20.39 -37.17
CA LEU A 14 16.01 19.64 -37.37
C LEU A 14 16.01 18.39 -36.47
N LEU A 15 15.09 18.32 -35.51
CA LEU A 15 14.77 17.10 -34.77
C LEU A 15 13.94 16.14 -35.65
N PRO A 16 14.25 14.84 -35.69
CA PRO A 16 13.41 13.86 -36.37
C PRO A 16 12.16 13.57 -35.53
N LEU A 17 11.00 13.50 -36.19
CA LEU A 17 9.74 13.08 -35.57
C LEU A 17 9.89 11.65 -35.04
N ALA A 18 9.59 11.46 -33.75
CA ALA A 18 9.48 10.14 -33.14
C ALA A 18 8.26 9.41 -33.71
N GLN A 19 8.50 8.31 -34.43
CA GLN A 19 7.48 7.31 -34.70
C GLN A 19 6.98 6.74 -33.38
N GLY A 20 5.67 6.82 -33.15
CA GLY A 20 4.99 6.27 -31.98
C GLY A 20 5.20 4.75 -31.87
N CYS A 21 5.56 4.31 -30.67
CA CYS A 21 5.58 2.90 -30.31
C CYS A 21 4.15 2.46 -30.01
N VAL A 22 3.56 1.61 -30.85
CA VAL A 22 2.46 0.72 -30.44
C VAL A 22 3.10 -0.62 -30.16
N GLU A 23 3.61 -0.82 -28.94
CA GLU A 23 3.99 -2.16 -28.49
C GLU A 23 2.74 -2.89 -28.03
N VAL A 24 2.24 -3.79 -28.89
CA VAL A 24 1.19 -4.73 -28.51
C VAL A 24 1.84 -5.80 -27.63
N VAL A 25 1.74 -5.62 -26.32
CA VAL A 25 2.17 -6.63 -25.35
C VAL A 25 1.02 -7.64 -25.18
N PRO A 26 1.19 -8.93 -25.52
CA PRO A 26 0.14 -9.93 -25.31
C PRO A 26 -0.14 -10.11 -23.82
N SER A 27 -1.42 -10.23 -23.48
CA SER A 27 -1.88 -10.41 -22.09
C SER A 27 -1.24 -11.65 -21.46
N PRO A 28 -0.74 -11.57 -20.21
CA PRO A 28 -0.12 -12.70 -19.51
C PRO A 28 -1.13 -13.73 -18.97
N PHE A 29 -2.44 -13.47 -19.11
CA PHE A 29 -3.48 -14.36 -18.60
C PHE A 29 -3.89 -15.39 -19.67
N GLN A 30 -3.55 -16.66 -19.43
CA GLN A 30 -4.07 -17.79 -20.19
C GLN A 30 -5.53 -18.06 -19.78
N PRO A 31 -6.44 -18.41 -20.70
CA PRO A 31 -7.77 -18.89 -20.34
C PRO A 31 -7.68 -20.33 -19.83
N ASP A 32 -7.64 -20.50 -18.50
CA ASP A 32 -7.68 -21.82 -17.86
C ASP A 32 -9.08 -22.42 -17.96
N ALA A 33 -9.27 -23.31 -18.94
CA ALA A 33 -10.38 -24.25 -18.96
C ALA A 33 -9.87 -25.62 -18.52
N SER A 34 -10.05 -25.95 -17.24
CA SER A 34 -9.86 -27.31 -16.71
C SER A 34 -11.21 -28.03 -16.64
N PRO A 35 -11.34 -29.26 -17.19
CA PRO A 35 -12.48 -30.12 -16.92
C PRO A 35 -12.23 -30.99 -15.68
N ASP A 36 -13.28 -31.18 -14.89
CA ASP A 36 -13.38 -32.10 -13.75
C ASP A 36 -12.82 -33.50 -14.04
N SER A 37 -12.11 -34.07 -13.07
CA SER A 37 -11.89 -35.52 -12.99
C SER A 37 -12.20 -36.01 -11.58
N GLN A 38 -13.03 -37.04 -11.56
CA GLN A 38 -13.80 -37.56 -10.45
C GLN A 38 -12.95 -38.36 -9.44
N ALA A 39 -13.45 -38.32 -8.22
CA ALA A 39 -13.40 -39.32 -7.16
C ALA A 39 -12.77 -40.68 -7.53
N ASP A 40 -11.71 -41.02 -6.80
CA ASP A 40 -11.38 -42.41 -6.50
C ASP A 40 -11.39 -42.59 -4.97
N VAL A 41 -12.35 -43.41 -4.52
CA VAL A 41 -12.43 -43.97 -3.18
C VAL A 41 -12.02 -45.43 -3.30
N SER A 42 -11.06 -45.87 -2.50
CA SER A 42 -11.15 -47.17 -1.81
C SER A 42 -10.08 -47.33 -0.71
N PRO A 43 -10.39 -48.12 0.34
CA PRO A 43 -9.68 -48.10 1.61
C PRO A 43 -8.84 -49.37 1.85
N GLU A 44 -7.72 -49.28 2.57
CA GLU A 44 -7.33 -50.37 3.48
C GLU A 44 -6.28 -49.97 4.53
N SER A 45 -6.50 -50.57 5.69
CA SER A 45 -5.91 -50.37 7.01
C SER A 45 -4.54 -51.05 7.15
N SER A 46 -3.63 -50.48 7.96
CA SER A 46 -2.80 -51.21 8.94
C SER A 46 -1.94 -50.27 9.79
N ALA A 47 -2.26 -50.29 11.09
CA ALA A 47 -1.47 -49.98 12.28
C ALA A 47 -0.01 -49.49 12.12
N ASP A 48 0.17 -48.20 12.40
CA ASP A 48 1.10 -47.68 13.40
C ASP A 48 0.34 -46.53 14.05
N ALA A 49 0.30 -46.43 15.38
CA ALA A 49 -0.29 -45.27 16.03
C ALA A 49 0.65 -44.08 15.78
N PRO A 50 0.30 -43.10 14.92
CA PRO A 50 0.95 -41.82 15.03
C PRO A 50 0.54 -41.28 16.40
N LEU A 51 1.44 -40.59 17.09
CA LEU A 51 0.95 -39.61 18.05
C LEU A 51 -0.03 -38.75 17.25
N ASP A 52 -1.30 -38.90 17.55
CA ASP A 52 -2.41 -38.17 16.96
C ASP A 52 -2.29 -36.74 17.46
N THR A 53 -1.29 -36.02 16.96
CA THR A 53 -1.39 -34.59 16.79
C THR A 53 -2.35 -34.41 15.63
N THR A 54 -3.64 -34.70 15.85
CA THR A 54 -4.68 -34.01 15.10
C THR A 54 -4.30 -32.56 15.15
N ASP A 55 -3.88 -31.99 14.01
CA ASP A 55 -4.25 -30.69 13.47
C ASP A 55 -4.93 -29.73 14.46
N ALA A 56 -4.27 -29.52 15.59
CA ALA A 56 -4.51 -28.48 16.55
C ALA A 56 -3.38 -27.52 16.21
N ASP A 57 -3.78 -26.37 15.67
CA ASP A 57 -2.97 -25.19 15.47
C ASP A 57 -1.66 -25.30 16.26
N VAL A 58 -0.56 -25.57 15.56
CA VAL A 58 0.76 -25.62 16.20
C VAL A 58 0.93 -24.25 16.81
N ASP A 59 0.70 -24.17 18.12
CA ASP A 59 0.74 -22.92 18.86
C ASP A 59 2.11 -22.32 18.60
N SER A 60 2.10 -21.27 17.78
CA SER A 60 3.31 -20.67 17.23
C SER A 60 4.14 -19.99 18.33
N SER A 61 3.57 -19.89 19.55
CA SER A 61 4.26 -19.46 20.76
C SER A 61 4.99 -20.58 21.53
N LEU A 62 4.91 -21.85 21.10
CA LEU A 62 5.53 -22.98 21.83
C LEU A 62 6.89 -23.36 21.27
N GLY A 63 7.93 -23.18 22.08
CA GLY A 63 9.29 -23.57 21.74
C GLY A 63 9.72 -24.96 22.23
N GLY A 64 11.02 -25.19 22.20
CA GLY A 64 11.65 -26.44 22.64
C GLY A 64 11.58 -26.68 24.15
N PRO A 65 12.09 -27.83 24.63
CA PRO A 65 12.27 -28.07 26.05
C PRO A 65 13.33 -27.14 26.65
N CYS A 66 13.14 -26.73 27.91
CA CYS A 66 14.03 -25.79 28.60
C CYS A 66 14.16 -26.09 30.10
N LEU A 67 15.20 -25.52 30.70
CA LEU A 67 15.45 -25.51 32.14
C LEU A 67 15.38 -24.10 32.74
N ASP A 68 15.70 -23.08 31.95
CA ASP A 68 15.77 -21.66 32.29
C ASP A 68 15.50 -20.80 31.05
N ASP A 69 15.22 -19.51 31.26
CA ASP A 69 14.77 -18.58 30.21
C ASP A 69 15.85 -18.31 29.15
N ASP A 70 17.15 -18.40 29.50
CA ASP A 70 18.27 -18.15 28.57
C ASP A 70 18.32 -19.17 27.42
N GLN A 71 17.56 -20.27 27.51
CA GLN A 71 17.45 -21.32 26.48
C GLN A 71 16.29 -21.09 25.51
N CYS A 72 15.47 -20.08 25.76
CA CYS A 72 14.23 -19.85 25.02
C CYS A 72 14.31 -18.71 24.00
N ASP A 73 15.45 -18.03 23.87
CA ASP A 73 15.66 -17.00 22.85
C ASP A 73 15.41 -17.55 21.45
N ASP A 74 14.32 -17.09 20.82
CA ASP A 74 13.91 -17.47 19.47
C ASP A 74 14.43 -16.51 18.38
N ALA A 75 15.25 -15.52 18.80
CA ALA A 75 15.80 -14.45 17.99
C ALA A 75 14.74 -13.52 17.35
N ILE A 76 13.54 -13.45 17.92
CA ILE A 76 12.49 -12.50 17.53
C ILE A 76 12.39 -11.41 18.60
N ASP A 77 12.88 -10.21 18.30
CA ASP A 77 13.00 -9.13 19.30
C ASP A 77 11.67 -8.71 19.97
N CYS A 78 10.53 -9.01 19.35
CA CYS A 78 9.21 -8.63 19.86
C CYS A 78 8.51 -9.71 20.68
N THR A 79 9.10 -10.88 20.88
CA THR A 79 8.59 -11.92 21.78
C THR A 79 9.21 -11.78 23.17
N PHE A 80 8.46 -12.20 24.19
CA PHE A 80 8.99 -12.48 25.51
C PHE A 80 9.22 -13.97 25.64
N ASP A 81 10.48 -14.35 25.75
CA ASP A 81 10.89 -15.74 25.80
C ASP A 81 11.08 -16.20 27.25
N LEU A 82 10.24 -17.14 27.68
CA LEU A 82 10.26 -17.68 29.04
C LEU A 82 10.19 -19.20 29.04
N CYS A 83 10.91 -19.80 29.97
CA CYS A 83 10.81 -21.21 30.26
C CYS A 83 9.68 -21.49 31.25
N ASP A 84 8.63 -22.18 30.81
CA ASP A 84 7.59 -22.67 31.71
C ASP A 84 8.16 -23.82 32.57
N PRO A 85 8.31 -23.64 33.90
CA PRO A 85 8.95 -24.63 34.75
C PRO A 85 8.09 -25.87 34.99
N ASP A 86 6.77 -25.77 34.81
CA ASP A 86 5.82 -26.87 34.98
C ASP A 86 5.73 -27.70 33.70
N ALA A 87 5.66 -27.03 32.54
CA ALA A 87 5.66 -27.69 31.23
C ALA A 87 7.05 -28.13 30.76
N LYS A 88 8.13 -27.57 31.35
CA LYS A 88 9.52 -27.74 30.90
C LYS A 88 9.71 -27.42 29.43
N ARG A 89 9.05 -26.35 28.95
CA ARG A 89 9.07 -25.90 27.55
C ARG A 89 9.06 -24.38 27.46
N CYS A 90 9.68 -23.87 26.40
CA CYS A 90 9.71 -22.45 26.08
C CYS A 90 8.33 -21.95 25.63
N ARG A 91 8.05 -20.71 26.01
CA ARG A 91 6.91 -19.90 25.60
C ARG A 91 7.46 -18.60 25.02
N HIS A 92 7.06 -18.25 23.80
CA HIS A 92 7.42 -17.00 23.14
C HIS A 92 6.15 -16.16 23.05
N GLU A 93 5.93 -15.29 24.04
CA GLU A 93 4.70 -14.49 24.12
C GLU A 93 4.86 -13.19 23.30
N PRO A 94 4.05 -12.96 22.26
CA PRO A 94 4.20 -11.78 21.41
C PRO A 94 3.89 -10.50 22.19
N ASN A 95 4.77 -9.51 22.07
CA ASN A 95 4.60 -8.17 22.62
C ASN A 95 4.55 -7.12 21.51
N HIS A 96 3.33 -6.74 21.14
CA HIS A 96 3.08 -5.74 20.10
C HIS A 96 3.69 -4.37 20.43
N LEU A 97 3.80 -4.00 21.72
CA LEU A 97 4.33 -2.68 22.11
C LEU A 97 5.80 -2.49 21.75
N THR A 98 6.57 -3.58 21.60
CA THR A 98 7.97 -3.53 21.14
C THR A 98 8.06 -3.18 19.65
N CYS A 99 6.99 -3.42 18.89
CA CYS A 99 6.96 -3.20 17.44
C CYS A 99 6.57 -1.79 17.01
N GLN A 100 6.18 -0.91 17.94
CA GLN A 100 5.71 0.43 17.59
C GLN A 100 6.81 1.26 16.89
N ASP A 101 6.60 1.59 15.62
CA ASP A 101 7.48 2.36 14.73
C ASP A 101 7.09 3.86 14.65
N GLU A 102 6.04 4.24 15.41
CA GLU A 102 5.46 5.58 15.51
C GLU A 102 4.76 6.10 14.24
N ARG A 103 4.65 5.29 13.19
CA ARG A 103 3.83 5.60 12.01
C ARG A 103 2.39 5.25 12.32
N TYR A 104 1.51 6.22 12.15
CA TYR A 104 0.10 6.10 12.46
C TYR A 104 -0.67 5.47 11.29
N CYS A 105 -0.33 5.83 10.04
CA CYS A 105 -1.17 5.47 8.89
C CYS A 105 -1.03 4.01 8.43
N ASN A 106 0.10 3.35 8.72
CA ASN A 106 0.27 1.90 8.49
C ASN A 106 -0.38 1.02 9.58
N GLY A 107 -1.03 1.64 10.58
CA GLY A 107 -1.76 0.94 11.62
C GLY A 107 -0.86 0.43 12.76
N SER A 108 -1.49 0.03 13.85
CA SER A 108 -0.79 -0.51 15.02
C SER A 108 -0.07 -1.81 14.68
N GLU A 109 1.21 -1.84 14.96
CA GLU A 109 2.11 -2.91 14.62
C GLU A 109 1.84 -4.15 15.47
N VAL A 110 2.00 -5.31 14.85
CA VAL A 110 1.74 -6.61 15.44
C VAL A 110 3.02 -7.41 15.43
N CYS A 111 3.32 -8.02 16.57
CA CYS A 111 4.37 -9.01 16.69
C CYS A 111 3.82 -10.36 16.25
N ASP A 112 4.37 -10.89 15.17
CA ASP A 112 4.19 -12.28 14.79
C ASP A 112 5.31 -13.12 15.46
N PRO A 113 4.99 -14.16 16.25
CA PRO A 113 5.98 -14.95 16.98
C PRO A 113 6.82 -15.89 16.09
N LEU A 114 6.66 -15.86 14.76
CA LEU A 114 7.50 -16.59 13.80
C LEU A 114 8.28 -15.66 12.87
N VAL A 115 7.77 -14.46 12.62
CA VAL A 115 8.32 -13.51 11.63
C VAL A 115 8.90 -12.25 12.29
N GLY A 116 8.33 -11.82 13.41
CA GLY A 116 8.65 -10.58 14.09
C GLY A 116 7.66 -9.45 13.81
N CYS A 117 8.12 -8.20 13.92
CA CYS A 117 7.26 -7.04 13.79
C CYS A 117 6.76 -6.82 12.37
N SER A 118 5.45 -6.60 12.23
CA SER A 118 4.81 -6.22 10.98
C SER A 118 3.81 -5.08 11.20
N PRO A 119 3.62 -4.19 10.21
CA PRO A 119 2.58 -3.18 10.30
C PRO A 119 1.19 -3.84 10.35
N GLY A 120 0.27 -3.22 11.08
CA GLY A 120 -1.09 -3.70 11.21
C GLY A 120 -1.99 -3.34 10.03
N GLU A 121 -3.29 -3.27 10.30
CA GLU A 121 -4.28 -2.80 9.34
C GLU A 121 -4.14 -1.28 9.15
N PRO A 122 -3.90 -0.79 7.91
CA PRO A 122 -3.74 0.64 7.66
C PRO A 122 -4.97 1.45 8.08
N VAL A 123 -4.73 2.67 8.57
CA VAL A 123 -5.82 3.59 8.91
C VAL A 123 -6.52 4.05 7.63
N THR A 124 -7.79 3.72 7.50
CA THR A 124 -8.63 4.19 6.40
C THR A 124 -9.29 5.53 6.74
N CYS A 125 -9.15 6.49 5.82
CA CYS A 125 -9.72 7.84 5.96
C CYS A 125 -10.94 8.09 5.08
N SER A 126 -11.35 7.07 4.30
CA SER A 126 -12.40 7.22 3.31
C SER A 126 -13.72 7.67 3.94
N ASP A 127 -14.32 8.75 3.43
CA ASP A 127 -15.66 9.20 3.81
C ASP A 127 -16.76 8.74 2.84
N ILE A 128 -16.41 7.93 1.83
CA ILE A 128 -17.29 7.39 0.78
C ILE A 128 -17.73 8.47 -0.23
N ASP A 129 -17.35 9.73 -0.05
CA ASP A 129 -17.60 10.77 -1.03
C ASP A 129 -16.59 10.61 -2.19
N PRO A 130 -17.04 10.37 -3.43
CA PRO A 130 -16.11 10.34 -4.55
C PRO A 130 -15.43 11.70 -4.77
N CYS A 131 -15.99 12.79 -4.25
CA CYS A 131 -15.55 14.16 -4.47
C CYS A 131 -14.47 14.67 -3.54
N THR A 132 -13.99 13.83 -2.64
CA THR A 132 -12.86 14.11 -1.75
C THR A 132 -11.68 13.21 -2.10
N ILE A 133 -10.48 13.74 -1.92
CA ILE A 133 -9.24 12.98 -1.88
C ILE A 133 -8.91 12.78 -0.41
N ASP A 134 -9.25 11.60 0.08
CA ASP A 134 -9.02 11.23 1.46
C ASP A 134 -7.61 10.66 1.64
N ARG A 135 -6.89 11.17 2.64
CA ARG A 135 -5.58 10.64 3.01
C ARG A 135 -5.38 10.64 4.51
N CYS A 136 -4.65 9.64 4.98
CA CYS A 136 -4.12 9.65 6.32
C CYS A 136 -2.89 10.56 6.39
N VAL A 137 -2.79 11.36 7.45
CA VAL A 137 -1.70 12.32 7.66
C VAL A 137 -0.92 11.95 8.92
N GLU A 138 0.34 11.57 8.74
CA GLU A 138 1.23 11.13 9.82
C GLU A 138 1.49 12.24 10.85
N ASP A 139 1.73 13.46 10.38
CA ASP A 139 2.10 14.59 11.24
C ASP A 139 1.00 14.95 12.25
N THR A 140 -0.27 14.89 11.83
CA THR A 140 -1.43 15.19 12.68
C THR A 140 -2.04 13.95 13.30
N LYS A 141 -1.65 12.75 12.83
CA LYS A 141 -2.27 11.46 13.19
C LYS A 141 -3.78 11.48 13.01
N ASP A 142 -4.21 12.01 11.87
CA ASP A 142 -5.62 12.26 11.55
C ASP A 142 -5.87 12.12 10.04
N CYS A 143 -7.13 12.19 9.64
CA CYS A 143 -7.57 12.16 8.25
C CYS A 143 -7.71 13.57 7.69
N ALA A 144 -7.05 13.81 6.56
CA ALA A 144 -7.33 14.97 5.71
C ALA A 144 -8.28 14.54 4.58
N ARG A 145 -9.21 15.43 4.25
CA ARG A 145 -10.19 15.28 3.18
C ARG A 145 -10.21 16.58 2.40
N ASP A 146 -9.50 16.57 1.30
CA ASP A 146 -9.36 17.73 0.43
C ASP A 146 -10.34 17.54 -0.75
N PRO A 147 -11.09 18.57 -1.20
CA PRO A 147 -11.90 18.44 -2.40
C PRO A 147 -11.06 17.97 -3.59
N ARG A 148 -11.67 17.21 -4.50
CA ARG A 148 -11.04 16.94 -5.80
C ARG A 148 -10.91 18.23 -6.58
N ASP A 149 -9.68 18.57 -6.89
CA ASP A 149 -9.28 19.73 -7.67
C ASP A 149 -8.33 19.19 -8.77
N ALA A 150 -8.80 19.19 -10.02
CA ALA A 150 -8.16 18.47 -11.12
C ALA A 150 -7.00 19.26 -11.75
N ASP A 151 -7.10 20.58 -11.73
CA ASP A 151 -6.16 21.53 -12.32
C ASP A 151 -5.37 22.34 -11.28
N GLY A 152 -5.75 22.29 -10.02
CA GLY A 152 -4.98 22.79 -8.88
C GLY A 152 -5.19 24.28 -8.60
N ASP A 153 -6.39 24.79 -8.90
CA ASP A 153 -6.75 26.20 -8.78
C ASP A 153 -7.49 26.54 -7.46
N ASP A 154 -7.61 25.56 -6.55
CA ASP A 154 -8.38 25.59 -5.31
C ASP A 154 -9.92 25.56 -5.50
N ASP A 155 -10.42 25.23 -6.69
CA ASP A 155 -11.83 24.98 -6.96
C ASP A 155 -12.16 23.47 -7.08
N PRO A 156 -13.33 23.02 -6.58
CA PRO A 156 -13.74 21.63 -6.74
C PRO A 156 -14.14 21.33 -8.18
N ASP A 157 -13.74 20.14 -8.67
CA ASP A 157 -14.13 19.59 -9.98
C ASP A 157 -15.63 19.74 -10.23
N TRP A 158 -16.01 19.97 -11.48
CA TRP A 158 -17.38 20.17 -11.92
C TRP A 158 -18.35 19.05 -11.56
N HIS A 159 -17.89 17.80 -11.53
CA HIS A 159 -18.70 16.66 -11.10
C HIS A 159 -18.91 16.63 -9.57
N CYS A 160 -18.22 17.52 -8.85
CA CYS A 160 -18.09 17.63 -7.40
C CYS A 160 -18.52 18.97 -6.83
N SER A 161 -19.51 19.57 -7.47
CA SER A 161 -20.15 20.85 -7.14
C SER A 161 -19.60 22.06 -7.91
N GLY A 162 -18.51 21.93 -8.67
CA GLY A 162 -18.06 22.86 -9.74
C GLY A 162 -18.08 24.34 -9.36
N GLY A 163 -16.93 24.85 -8.92
CA GLY A 163 -16.79 26.25 -8.50
C GLY A 163 -16.59 27.23 -9.65
N ASP A 164 -15.78 26.83 -10.63
CA ASP A 164 -15.37 27.63 -11.77
C ASP A 164 -15.97 27.08 -13.08
N CYS A 165 -15.79 27.78 -14.20
CA CYS A 165 -16.44 27.39 -15.45
C CYS A 165 -15.59 26.40 -16.29
N ASN A 166 -14.35 26.06 -15.90
CA ASN A 166 -13.41 25.26 -16.67
C ASN A 166 -12.34 24.55 -15.81
N ASP A 167 -12.66 23.36 -15.25
CA ASP A 167 -11.76 22.53 -14.41
C ASP A 167 -10.60 21.84 -15.18
N GLY A 168 -10.24 22.35 -16.34
CA GLY A 168 -9.09 21.92 -17.12
C GLY A 168 -8.03 23.01 -17.27
N ASP A 169 -8.26 24.19 -16.71
CA ASP A 169 -7.37 25.34 -16.82
C ASP A 169 -7.07 25.92 -15.43
N PRO A 170 -5.86 25.68 -14.87
CA PRO A 170 -5.46 26.17 -13.55
C PRO A 170 -5.45 27.70 -13.38
N LEU A 171 -5.73 28.46 -14.46
CA LEU A 171 -5.82 29.91 -14.45
C LEU A 171 -7.25 30.43 -14.32
N VAL A 172 -8.26 29.58 -14.48
CA VAL A 172 -9.67 29.92 -14.36
C VAL A 172 -10.16 29.39 -13.01
N SER A 173 -10.58 30.28 -12.11
CA SER A 173 -11.00 29.93 -10.75
C SER A 173 -12.18 30.80 -10.31
N SER A 174 -13.04 30.29 -9.42
CA SER A 174 -14.14 31.03 -8.81
C SER A 174 -13.70 32.19 -7.90
N LEU A 175 -12.41 32.21 -7.52
CA LEU A 175 -11.79 33.33 -6.80
C LEU A 175 -11.56 34.54 -7.73
N ALA A 176 -11.55 34.33 -9.05
CA ALA A 176 -11.60 35.40 -10.05
C ALA A 176 -13.06 35.77 -10.40
N MET A 177 -13.29 36.98 -10.88
CA MET A 177 -14.63 37.44 -11.26
C MET A 177 -15.05 36.82 -12.60
N GLU A 178 -15.60 35.61 -12.55
CA GLU A 178 -16.04 34.85 -13.72
C GLU A 178 -17.55 35.05 -13.98
N ILE A 179 -17.94 35.30 -15.25
CA ILE A 179 -19.33 35.21 -15.70
C ILE A 179 -19.50 33.93 -16.50
N CYS A 180 -19.97 32.84 -15.87
CA CYS A 180 -20.31 31.60 -16.57
C CYS A 180 -21.52 31.82 -17.52
N GLY A 181 -21.26 32.25 -18.76
CA GLY A 181 -22.32 32.62 -19.70
C GLY A 181 -22.04 32.41 -21.20
N ASN A 182 -20.79 32.23 -21.61
CA ASN A 182 -20.39 32.06 -23.01
C ASN A 182 -19.45 30.85 -23.27
N GLY A 183 -19.01 30.12 -22.23
CA GLY A 183 -18.15 28.95 -22.36
C GLY A 183 -16.72 29.24 -22.84
N ARG A 184 -16.27 30.50 -22.73
CA ARG A 184 -14.88 30.94 -22.88
C ARG A 184 -14.66 32.24 -22.12
N ASP A 185 -13.59 32.27 -21.35
CA ASP A 185 -12.95 33.48 -20.85
C ASP A 185 -12.64 34.44 -22.02
N GLU A 186 -13.14 35.66 -21.94
CA GLU A 186 -12.56 36.79 -22.68
C GLU A 186 -12.32 37.92 -21.67
N ASP A 187 -11.04 38.22 -21.49
CA ASP A 187 -10.37 39.25 -20.69
C ASP A 187 -11.12 40.59 -20.48
#